data_AF-A0A183FXB9-F1
#
_entry.id   AF-A0A183FXB9-F1
#
_cell.length_a   1.000
_cell.length_b   1.000
_cell.length_c   1.000
_cell.angle_alpha   90.00
_cell.angle_beta   90.00
_cell.angle_gamma   90.00
#
_symmetry.space_group_name_H-M   'P 1'
#
loop_
_entity.id
_entity.type
_entity.pdbx_description
1 polymer ?
#
loop_
_entity_poly.entity_id
_entity_poly.type
_entity_poly.pdbx_seq_one_letter_code
_entity_poly.pdbx_strand_id
1 'polypeptide(L)' 'MNREGGEESAVDDLIDDDGLQLAIKSNSEASMREQAPTLGCTHSTIEPQLHYIGYRKILTKWIPHRMTEAHKQV' A
#
# COMPACT_ATOMS: atom_id res chain seq x y z
N MET A 1 -25.08 -34.99 9.61
CA MET A 1 -24.58 -33.72 10.14
C MET A 1 -23.18 -34.00 10.66
N ASN A 2 -22.15 -33.46 10.00
CA ASN A 2 -20.80 -33.24 10.56
C ASN A 2 -20.18 -32.17 9.65
N ARG A 3 -20.28 -30.90 10.05
CA ARG A 3 -19.49 -29.80 9.48
C ARG A 3 -18.18 -29.81 10.25
N GLU A 4 -17.17 -30.48 9.69
CA GLU A 4 -15.81 -30.30 10.16
C GLU A 4 -15.40 -28.89 9.77
N GLY A 5 -15.43 -27.99 10.75
CA GLY A 5 -14.83 -26.68 10.66
C GLY A 5 -13.33 -26.89 10.47
N GLY A 6 -12.90 -26.92 9.22
CA GLY A 6 -11.51 -26.76 8.87
C GLY A 6 -11.11 -25.36 9.30
N GLU A 7 -10.38 -25.31 10.40
CA GLU A 7 -9.71 -24.13 10.91
C GLU A 7 -8.83 -23.60 9.78
N GLU A 8 -9.35 -22.60 9.06
CA GLU A 8 -8.62 -21.78 8.12
C GLU A 8 -7.39 -21.27 8.85
N SER A 9 -6.22 -21.82 8.52
CA SER A 9 -4.95 -21.51 9.16
C SER A 9 -4.80 -20.00 9.23
N ALA A 10 -4.96 -19.47 10.44
CA ALA A 10 -4.74 -18.07 10.75
C ALA A 10 -3.35 -17.71 10.24
N VAL A 11 -3.31 -16.80 9.27
CA VAL A 11 -2.09 -16.22 8.75
C VAL A 11 -1.54 -15.35 9.88
N ASP A 12 -0.77 -15.96 10.76
CA ASP A 12 -0.22 -15.39 11.99
C ASP A 12 1.06 -14.55 11.71
N ASP A 13 1.05 -13.83 10.59
CA ASP A 13 1.98 -12.74 10.27
C ASP A 13 1.13 -11.54 9.87
N LEU A 14 0.36 -11.04 10.84
CA LEU A 14 -0.46 -9.85 10.68
C LEU A 14 0.49 -8.67 10.47
N ILE A 15 0.73 -8.31 9.20
CA ILE A 15 1.30 -7.00 8.87
C ILE A 15 0.44 -5.97 9.59
N ASP A 16 1.07 -5.08 10.36
CA ASP A 16 0.37 -3.98 11.01
C ASP A 16 -0.27 -3.08 9.94
N ASP A 17 -1.59 -3.16 9.82
CA ASP A 17 -2.37 -2.40 8.84
C ASP A 17 -2.21 -0.90 9.03
N ASP A 18 -2.06 -0.45 10.28
CA ASP A 18 -1.87 0.97 10.59
C ASP A 18 -0.50 1.46 10.09
N GLY A 19 0.56 0.69 10.34
CA GLY A 19 1.90 0.93 9.81
C GLY A 19 1.93 0.92 8.28
N LEU A 20 1.24 -0.04 7.65
CA LEU A 20 1.11 -0.12 6.19
C LEU A 20 0.41 1.13 5.63
N GLN A 21 -0.73 1.51 6.21
CA GLN A 21 -1.44 2.72 5.79
C GLN A 21 -0.62 3.99 5.99
N LEU A 22 0.14 4.09 7.10
CA LEU A 22 0.99 5.24 7.38
C LEU A 22 2.13 5.35 6.35
N ALA A 23 2.74 4.24 5.97
CA ALA A 23 3.78 4.22 4.94
C ALA A 23 3.23 4.66 3.57
N ILE A 24 2.06 4.16 3.18
CA ILE A 24 1.39 4.58 1.94
C ILE A 24 1.03 6.06 1.98
N LYS A 25 0.47 6.57 3.08
CA LYS A 25 0.11 7.99 3.23
C LYS A 25 1.34 8.91 3.21
N SER A 26 2.47 8.45 3.72
CA SER A 26 3.71 9.23 3.77
C SER A 26 4.35 9.39 2.38
N ASN A 27 4.27 8.36 1.54
CA ASN A 27 4.73 8.44 0.15
C ASN A 27 3.95 7.46 -0.73
N SER A 28 2.85 7.92 -1.30
CA SER A 28 1.97 7.11 -2.15
C SER A 28 2.55 6.80 -3.53
N GLU A 29 3.58 7.54 -3.95
CA GLU A 29 4.24 7.36 -5.25
C GLU A 29 5.40 6.36 -5.20
N ALA A 30 5.86 6.01 -3.99
CA ALA A 30 6.90 5.01 -3.80
C ALA A 30 6.45 3.63 -4.30
N SER A 31 7.39 2.90 -4.89
CA SER A 31 7.19 1.50 -5.23
C SER A 31 7.17 0.63 -3.98
N MET A 32 6.47 -0.50 -4.05
CA MET A 32 6.45 -1.48 -2.96
C MET A 32 7.85 -1.98 -2.59
N ARG A 33 8.80 -2.02 -3.54
CA ARG A 33 10.21 -2.37 -3.26
C ARG A 33 10.90 -1.33 -2.40
N GLU A 34 10.59 -0.06 -2.57
CA GLU A 34 11.13 1.04 -1.76
C GLU A 34 10.48 1.10 -0.38
N GLN A 35 9.22 0.67 -0.27
CA GLN A 35 8.48 0.64 1.01
C GLN A 35 8.73 -0.63 1.84
N ALA A 36 9.09 -1.74 1.20
CA ALA A 36 9.35 -3.03 1.84
C ALA A 36 10.35 -2.96 3.02
N PRO A 37 11.51 -2.27 2.90
CA PRO A 37 12.44 -2.12 4.03
C PRO A 37 11.85 -1.36 5.21
N THR A 38 11.02 -0.34 4.96
CA THR A 38 10.35 0.46 6.00
C THR A 38 9.30 -0.36 6.74
N LEU A 39 8.63 -1.26 6.01
CA LEU A 39 7.57 -2.12 6.54
C LEU A 39 8.11 -3.43 7.14
N GLY A 40 9.37 -3.78 6.89
CA GLY A 40 9.97 -5.03 7.33
C GLY A 40 9.41 -6.28 6.60
N CYS A 41 8.66 -6.09 5.51
CA CYS A 41 7.95 -7.15 4.81
C CYS A 41 8.41 -7.29 3.36
N THR A 42 8.19 -8.47 2.78
CA THR A 42 8.47 -8.71 1.37
C THR A 42 7.30 -8.25 0.48
N HIS A 43 7.59 -8.01 -0.80
CA HIS A 43 6.56 -7.64 -1.78
C HIS A 43 5.40 -8.64 -1.83
N SER A 44 5.69 -9.94 -1.73
CA SER A 44 4.69 -11.02 -1.77
C SER A 44 3.71 -10.97 -0.59
N THR A 45 4.08 -10.32 0.51
CA THR A 45 3.19 -10.14 1.67
C THR A 45 2.44 -8.81 1.61
N ILE A 46 3.09 -7.74 1.10
CA ILE A 46 2.52 -6.39 1.04
C ILE A 46 1.36 -6.31 0.02
N GLU A 47 1.51 -6.90 -1.15
CA GLU A 47 0.51 -6.78 -2.23
C GLU A 47 -0.86 -7.40 -1.86
N PRO A 48 -0.94 -8.64 -1.32
CA PRO A 48 -2.20 -9.19 -0.81
C PRO A 48 -2.79 -8.36 0.31
N GLN A 49 -1.96 -7.87 1.25
CA GLN A 49 -2.43 -7.08 2.38
C GLN A 49 -3.06 -5.76 1.91
N LEU A 50 -2.40 -5.04 0.99
CA LEU A 50 -2.95 -3.82 0.40
C LEU A 50 -4.30 -4.08 -0.27
N HIS A 51 -4.45 -5.19 -0.97
CA HIS A 51 -5.73 -5.56 -1.58
C HIS A 51 -6.80 -5.86 -0.52
N TYR A 52 -6.44 -6.54 0.56
CA TYR A 52 -7.32 -6.85 1.69
C TYR A 52 -7.84 -5.56 2.36
N ILE A 53 -6.98 -4.56 2.59
CA ILE A 53 -7.38 -3.26 3.14
C ILE A 53 -8.00 -2.30 2.11
N GLY A 54 -8.24 -2.76 0.87
CA GLY A 54 -8.97 -2.01 -0.16
C GLY A 54 -8.13 -1.04 -0.99
N TYR A 55 -6.80 -1.09 -0.88
CA TYR A 55 -5.89 -0.30 -1.69
C TYR A 55 -5.63 -0.95 -3.06
N ARG A 56 -5.43 -0.11 -4.08
CA ARG A 56 -5.08 -0.53 -5.43
C ARG A 56 -4.05 0.40 -6.04
N LYS A 57 -3.12 -0.17 -6.81
CA LYS A 57 -2.17 0.60 -7.60
C LYS A 57 -2.89 1.31 -8.75
N ILE A 58 -2.73 2.62 -8.82
CA ILE A 58 -3.22 3.45 -9.93
C ILE A 58 -2.09 4.35 -10.42
N LEU A 59 -2.09 4.66 -11.71
CA LEU A 59 -1.21 5.69 -12.24
C LEU A 59 -1.74 7.06 -11.83
N THR A 60 -0.83 7.97 -11.48
CA THR A 60 -1.18 9.34 -11.17
C THR A 60 -1.70 10.05 -12.43
N LYS A 61 -2.45 11.13 -12.22
CA LYS A 61 -2.97 11.94 -13.32
C LYS A 61 -1.81 12.58 -14.09
N TRP A 62 -1.89 12.58 -15.42
CA TRP A 62 -0.94 13.33 -16.23
C TRP A 62 -1.08 14.84 -15.97
N ILE A 63 0.03 15.49 -15.63
CA ILE A 63 0.11 16.92 -15.39
C ILE A 63 0.84 17.55 -16.59
N PRO A 64 0.19 18.42 -17.40
CA PRO A 64 0.80 18.97 -18.62
C PRO A 64 2.07 19.77 -18.36
N HIS A 65 2.07 20.53 -17.27
CA HIS A 65 3.21 21.33 -16.86
C HIS A 65 3.22 21.53 -15.34
N ARG A 66 4.41 21.50 -14.75
CA ARG A 66 4.60 21.78 -13.32
C ARG A 66 4.69 23.30 -13.15
N MET A 67 3.65 23.92 -12.60
CA MET A 67 3.71 25.34 -12.25
C MET A 67 4.82 25.59 -11.23
N THR A 68 5.49 26.73 -11.39
CA THR A 68 6.56 27.22 -10.51
C THR A 68 6.22 28.65 -10.10
N GLU A 69 6.89 29.18 -9.09
CA GLU A 69 6.66 30.56 -8.60
C GLU A 69 6.83 31.62 -9.70
N ALA A 70 7.67 31.35 -10.71
CA ALA A 70 7.85 32.22 -11.87
C ALA A 70 6.58 32.41 -12.72
N HIS A 71 5.62 31.48 -12.62
CA HIS A 71 4.37 31.49 -13.36
C HIS A 71 3.21 32.18 -12.60
N LYS A 72 3.46 32.72 -11.39
CA LYS A 72 2.42 33.29 -10.51
C LYS A 72 2.11 34.78 -10.75
N GLN A 73 2.55 35.39 -11.84
CA GLN A 73 2.32 36.82 -12.09
C GLN A 73 0.98 37.08 -12.79
N VAL A 74 0.03 37.63 -12.03
CA VAL A 74 -1.03 38.55 -12.49
C VAL A 74 -1.11 39.70 -11.49
#